data_AF-A0A1J5S304-F1
#
_entry.id   AF-A0A1J5S304-F1
#
_cell.length_a   1.000
_cell.length_b   1.000
_cell.length_c   1.000
_cell.angle_alpha   90.00
_cell.angle_beta   90.00
_cell.angle_gamma   90.00
#
_symmetry.space_group_name_H-M   'P 1'
#
loop_
_entity.id
_entity.type
_entity.pdbx_description
1 polymer ?
#
loop_
_entity_poly.entity_id
_entity_poly.type
_entity_poly.pdbx_seq_one_letter_code
_entity_poly.pdbx_strand_id
1 'polypeptide(L)' 'MLRHGIRLRLHAKDIERLYNLTGVKPLNIQTVEEWNRFVDWHLSLIEGRTNEEKLIKLLLQDERLQLASCPKECP' A
#
# COMPACT_ATOMS: atom_id res chain seq x y z
N MET A 1 8.15 -3.71 -5.92
CA MET A 1 7.75 -2.31 -6.17
C MET A 1 9.00 -1.45 -6.25
N LEU A 2 9.05 -0.49 -7.19
CA LEU A 2 10.11 0.52 -7.26
C LEU A 2 9.58 1.87 -6.78
N ARG A 3 10.36 2.55 -5.96
CA ARG A 3 10.01 3.85 -5.39
C ARG A 3 11.10 4.87 -5.68
N HIS A 4 10.70 6.05 -6.12
CA HIS A 4 11.58 7.20 -6.32
C HIS A 4 10.90 8.47 -5.80
N GLY A 5 11.25 8.89 -4.59
CA GLY A 5 10.57 9.99 -3.89
C GLY A 5 9.08 9.70 -3.66
N ILE A 6 8.23 10.54 -4.24
CA ILE A 6 6.76 10.38 -4.25
C ILE A 6 6.26 9.41 -5.32
N ARG A 7 7.08 9.09 -6.33
CA ARG A 7 6.67 8.24 -7.45
C ARG A 7 6.83 6.76 -7.11
N LEU A 8 5.87 5.97 -7.56
CA LEU A 8 5.83 4.52 -7.48
C LEU A 8 5.69 3.90 -8.86
N ARG A 9 6.38 2.78 -9.05
CA ARG A 9 6.14 1.87 -10.15
C ARG A 9 5.90 0.48 -9.58
N LEU A 10 4.67 0.00 -9.77
CA LEU A 10 4.28 -1.35 -9.36
C LEU A 10 4.76 -2.38 -10.38
N HIS A 11 5.34 -3.47 -9.88
CA HIS A 11 5.59 -4.65 -10.72
C HIS A 11 4.35 -5.54 -10.73
N ALA A 12 4.24 -6.39 -11.74
CA ALA A 12 3.15 -7.37 -11.86
C ALA A 12 2.98 -8.21 -10.57
N LYS A 13 4.08 -8.63 -9.95
CA LYS A 13 4.05 -9.37 -8.68
C LYS A 13 3.43 -8.61 -7.51
N ASP A 14 3.63 -7.29 -7.44
CA ASP A 14 3.10 -6.46 -6.35
C ASP A 14 1.58 -6.26 -6.54
N ILE A 15 1.16 -6.08 -7.80
CA ILE A 15 -0.25 -5.97 -8.19
C ILE A 15 -0.99 -7.28 -7.88
N GLU A 16 -0.40 -8.42 -8.24
CA GLU A 16 -0.98 -9.74 -7.98
C GLU A 16 -1.07 -10.03 -6.48
N ARG A 17 -0.01 -9.73 -5.71
CA ARG A 17 -0.03 -9.88 -4.25
C ARG A 17 -1.18 -9.10 -3.61
N LEU A 18 -1.33 -7.82 -3.95
CA LEU A 18 -2.42 -7.00 -3.43
C LEU A 18 -3.78 -7.50 -3.88
N TYR A 19 -3.92 -7.88 -5.15
CA TYR A 19 -5.16 -8.44 -5.67
C TYR A 19 -5.59 -9.69 -4.89
N ASN A 20 -4.64 -10.55 -4.51
CA ASN A 20 -4.94 -11.73 -3.70
C ASN A 20 -5.38 -11.38 -2.26
N LEU A 21 -4.96 -10.23 -1.73
CA LEU A 21 -5.35 -9.77 -0.39
C LEU A 21 -6.68 -9.02 -0.36
N THR A 22 -6.97 -8.24 -1.41
CA THR A 22 -8.11 -7.30 -1.43
C THR A 22 -9.20 -7.67 -2.42
N GLY A 23 -8.92 -8.56 -3.37
CA GLY A 23 -9.80 -8.84 -4.51
C GLY A 23 -9.86 -7.72 -5.56
N VAL A 24 -9.09 -6.62 -5.38
CA VAL A 24 -9.13 -5.44 -6.25
C VAL A 24 -7.74 -5.17 -6.82
N LYS A 25 -7.65 -5.01 -8.14
CA LYS A 25 -6.37 -4.71 -8.80
C LYS A 25 -6.02 -3.23 -8.59
N PRO A 26 -4.85 -2.90 -7.99
CA PRO A 26 -4.36 -1.54 -7.86
C PRO A 26 -3.89 -1.01 -9.22
N LEU A 27 -4.82 -0.62 -10.09
CA LEU A 27 -4.54 -0.06 -11.41
C LEU A 27 -4.29 1.46 -11.31
N ASN A 28 -3.40 1.97 -12.16
CA ASN A 28 -3.08 3.39 -12.30
C ASN A 28 -2.52 4.09 -11.04
N ILE A 29 -2.02 3.34 -10.05
CA ILE A 29 -1.31 3.90 -8.90
C ILE A 29 0.12 4.23 -9.30
N GLN A 30 0.48 5.52 -9.25
CA GLN A 30 1.79 6.04 -9.66
C GLN A 30 2.50 6.81 -8.55
N THR A 31 1.83 7.05 -7.42
CA THR A 31 2.37 7.81 -6.29
C THR A 31 2.22 7.08 -4.97
N VAL A 32 3.09 7.41 -4.00
CA VAL A 32 3.04 6.88 -2.63
C VAL A 32 1.72 7.26 -1.95
N GLU A 33 1.22 8.45 -2.24
CA GLU A 33 -0.05 8.95 -1.72
C GLU A 33 -1.25 8.16 -2.26
N GLU A 34 -1.30 7.89 -3.57
CA GLU A 34 -2.34 7.05 -4.18
C GLU A 34 -2.31 5.63 -3.61
N TRP A 35 -1.10 5.09 -3.43
CA TRP A 35 -0.91 3.77 -2.83
C TRP A 35 -1.43 3.72 -1.39
N ASN A 36 -1.01 4.66 -0.55
CA ASN A 36 -1.46 4.71 0.83
C ASN A 36 -2.98 4.92 0.92
N ARG A 37 -3.57 5.74 0.03
CA ARG A 37 -5.02 5.91 -0.05
C ARG A 37 -5.74 4.62 -0.42
N PHE A 38 -5.19 3.85 -1.35
CA PHE A 38 -5.73 2.54 -1.72
C PHE A 38 -5.70 1.56 -0.54
N VAL A 39 -4.58 1.51 0.20
CA VAL A 39 -4.44 0.67 1.39
C VAL A 39 -5.39 1.12 2.51
N ASP A 40 -5.45 2.42 2.81
CA ASP A 40 -6.31 2.99 3.85
C ASP A 40 -7.79 2.75 3.56
N TRP A 41 -8.20 2.83 2.28
CA TRP A 41 -9.57 2.49 1.87
C TRP A 41 -9.90 1.03 2.20
N HIS A 42 -9.04 0.07 1.87
CA HIS A 42 -9.27 -1.34 2.20
C HIS A 42 -9.22 -1.61 3.71
N LEU A 43 -8.30 -0.97 4.43
CA LEU A 43 -8.25 -1.07 5.90
C LEU A 43 -9.54 -0.58 6.56
N SER A 44 -10.21 0.42 5.97
CA SER A 44 -11.49 0.93 6.48
C SER A 44 -12.67 -0.03 6.27
N LEU A 45 -12.57 -0.93 5.28
CA LEU A 45 -13.59 -1.95 5.00
C LEU A 45 -13.47 -3.17 5.92
N ILE A 46 -12.30 -3.39 6.53
CA ILE A 46 -12.03 -4.57 7.36
C ILE A 46 -12.30 -4.26 8.84
N GLU A 47 -13.39 -4.83 9.34
CA GLU A 47 -13.82 -4.67 10.73
C GLU A 47 -12.88 -5.39 11.71
N GLY A 48 -12.34 -6.55 11.34
CA GLY A 48 -11.41 -7.32 12.18
C GLY A 48 -12.12 -8.22 13.19
N ARG A 49 -13.31 -8.72 12.84
CA ARG A 49 -14.15 -9.58 13.69
C ARG A 49 -13.62 -11.01 13.72
N THR A 50 -13.07 -11.49 12.61
CA THR A 50 -12.48 -12.83 12.48
C THR A 50 -10.95 -12.79 12.60
N ASN A 51 -10.32 -13.94 12.86
CA ASN A 51 -8.86 -14.00 12.94
C ASN A 51 -8.22 -13.79 11.56
N GLU A 52 -8.90 -14.25 10.51
CA GLU A 52 -8.55 -14.05 9.11
C GLU A 52 -8.57 -12.55 8.76
N GLU A 53 -9.62 -11.82 9.15
CA GLU A 53 -9.69 -10.37 8.93
C GLU A 53 -8.58 -9.63 9.68
N LYS A 54 -8.26 -10.03 10.91
CA LYS A 54 -7.13 -9.46 11.67
C LYS A 54 -5.81 -9.70 10.95
N LEU A 55 -5.60 -10.91 10.41
CA LEU A 55 -4.41 -11.24 9.64
C LEU A 55 -4.31 -10.39 8.37
N ILE A 56 -5.39 -10.29 7.58
CA ILE A 56 -5.42 -9.45 6.38
C ILE A 56 -5.13 -7.99 6.73
N LYS A 57 -5.70 -7.49 7.83
CA LYS A 57 -5.46 -6.13 8.32
C LYS A 57 -3.99 -5.89 8.65
N LEU A 58 -3.33 -6.84 9.31
CA LEU A 58 -1.89 -6.76 9.59
C LEU A 58 -1.05 -6.77 8.31
N LEU A 59 -1.39 -7.65 7.35
CA LEU A 59 -0.69 -7.72 6.07
C LEU A 59 -0.84 -6.41 5.27
N LEU A 60 -2.03 -5.82 5.25
CA LEU A 60 -2.27 -4.53 4.59
C LEU A 60 -1.59 -3.36 5.30
N GLN A 61 -1.45 -3.41 6.63
CA GLN A 61 -0.73 -2.38 7.37
C GLN A 61 0.77 -2.35 7.01
N ASP A 62 1.37 -3.50 6.75
CA ASP A 62 2.77 -3.61 6.30
C ASP A 62 3.00 -3.00 4.91
N GLU A 63 1.95 -2.95 4.07
CA GLU A 63 2.03 -2.32 2.75
C GLU A 63 2.08 -0.78 2.82
N ARG A 64 1.80 -0.15 3.98
CA ARG A 64 1.83 1.31 4.10
C ARG A 64 3.25 1.85 3.95
N LEU A 65 3.40 2.82 3.06
CA LEU A 65 4.69 3.44 2.80
C LEU A 65 4.80 4.78 3.53
N GLN A 66 5.87 4.96 4.29
CA GLN A 66 6.20 6.27 4.84
C GLN A 66 6.65 7.19 3.71
N LEU A 67 6.07 8.39 3.61
CA LEU A 67 6.66 9.45 2.80
C LEU A 67 8.06 9.72 3.37
N ALA A 68 9.08 9.58 2.53
CA ALA A 68 10.43 9.92 2.94
C ALA A 68 10.39 11.42 3.18
N SER A 69 10.48 11.82 4.45
CA SER A 69 10.88 13.17 4.79
C SER A 69 12.22 13.38 4.11
N CYS A 70 12.21 14.17 3.03
CA CYS A 70 13.43 14.64 2.40
C CYS A 70 14.32 15.16 3.53
N PRO A 71 15.52 14.61 3.77
CA PRO A 71 16.44 15.25 4.69
C PRO A 71 16.70 16.64 4.10
N LYS A 72 16.12 17.66 4.73
CA LYS A 72 16.59 19.02 4.58
C LYS A 72 18.01 18.95 5.11
N GLU A 73 18.98 18.99 4.20
CA GLU A 73 20.42 19.25 4.38
C GLU A 73 21.20 18.37 3.40
N CYS A 74 21.61 18.98 2.29
CA CYS A 74 23.00 18.84 1.84
C CYS A 74 23.45 20.24 1.35
N PRO A 75 24.60 20.73 1.84
CA PRO A 75 25.10 22.10 1.66
C PRO A 75 25.49 22.45 0.22
#